data_AF-A0A9N7RHG5-F1
#
_entry.id   AF-A0A9N7RHG5-F1
#
_cell.length_a   1.000
_cell.length_b   1.000
_cell.length_c   1.000
_cell.angle_alpha   90.00
_cell.angle_beta   90.00
_cell.angle_gamma   90.00
#
_symmetry.space_group_name_H-M   'P 1'
#
loop_
_entity.id
_entity.type
_entity.pdbx_description
1 polymer ?
#
loop_
_entity_poly.entity_id
_entity_poly.type
_entity_poly.pdbx_seq_one_letter_code
_entity_poly.pdbx_strand_id
1 'polypeptide(L)'
;MSCYRGKYADELIANAKYIGTPGKGILAADESTGTIGKRLSSINVENNESNRRALRELLFTTPGALQYLSGVILFEETLFQKTAAGKPFVDVLKEGGVLPGIKVDKGTVELAGTNESKKVSPEVIAEYTVRALQRTMPPAVPAVVFLSGGQSEEEATVNLNAMNKLEGKKPWSLSFSFGRALQQSTLKAWAGKEENIPKAQAAFLARCKANSEATLGTYQGSGTLSEGASESLHVKDYKY
;
A
#
# COMPACT_ATOMS: atom_id res chain seq x y z
N MET A 1 28.07 -19.08 -14.07
CA MET A 1 27.32 -19.17 -12.80
C MET A 1 26.00 -19.86 -13.08
N SER A 2 25.77 -21.05 -12.53
CA SER A 2 24.43 -21.67 -12.55
C SER A 2 23.57 -20.90 -11.55
N CYS A 3 22.63 -20.09 -12.02
CA CYS A 3 21.64 -19.49 -11.12
C CYS A 3 20.80 -20.62 -10.50
N TYR A 4 20.65 -20.63 -9.18
CA TYR A 4 19.76 -21.56 -8.51
C TYR A 4 18.33 -21.39 -9.05
N ARG A 5 17.75 -22.47 -9.57
CA ARG A 5 16.36 -22.52 -10.02
C ARG A 5 15.61 -23.55 -9.18
N GLY A 6 14.88 -23.07 -8.18
CA GLY A 6 14.04 -23.92 -7.33
C GLY A 6 12.77 -24.39 -8.04
N LYS A 7 12.06 -25.35 -7.42
CA LYS A 7 10.79 -25.90 -7.94
C LYS A 7 9.69 -24.87 -8.23
N TYR A 8 9.70 -23.74 -7.52
CA TYR A 8 8.72 -22.66 -7.66
C TYR A 8 9.19 -21.50 -8.55
N ALA A 9 10.29 -21.67 -9.30
CA ALA A 9 10.86 -20.55 -10.07
C ALA A 9 9.87 -19.91 -11.05
N ASP A 10 9.12 -20.72 -11.80
CA ASP A 10 8.14 -20.21 -12.76
C ASP A 10 6.94 -19.55 -12.08
N GLU A 11 6.48 -20.11 -10.96
CA GLU A 11 5.42 -19.52 -10.13
C GLU A 11 5.86 -18.17 -9.53
N LEU A 12 7.09 -18.09 -9.01
CA LEU A 12 7.67 -16.84 -8.48
C LEU A 12 7.75 -15.77 -9.57
N ILE A 13 8.19 -16.14 -10.78
CA ILE A 13 8.24 -15.23 -11.94
C ILE A 13 6.83 -14.76 -12.32
N ALA A 14 5.86 -15.68 -12.38
CA ALA A 14 4.48 -15.35 -12.73
C ALA A 14 3.84 -14.40 -11.69
N ASN A 15 3.97 -14.71 -10.41
CA ASN A 15 3.42 -13.90 -9.32
C ASN A 15 4.09 -12.52 -9.24
N ALA A 16 5.41 -12.44 -9.38
CA ALA A 16 6.11 -11.16 -9.37
C ALA A 16 5.73 -10.27 -10.57
N LYS A 17 5.53 -10.87 -11.76
CA LYS A 17 4.97 -10.15 -12.93
C LYS A 17 3.53 -9.70 -12.68
N TYR A 18 2.71 -10.56 -12.07
CA TYR A 18 1.33 -10.23 -11.73
C TYR A 18 1.23 -9.04 -10.76
N ILE A 19 2.10 -8.99 -9.76
CA ILE A 19 2.19 -7.85 -8.84
C ILE A 19 2.45 -6.54 -9.60
N GLY A 20 3.27 -6.59 -10.66
CA GLY A 20 3.60 -5.48 -11.55
C GLY A 20 2.59 -5.16 -12.65
N THR A 21 1.36 -5.69 -12.60
CA THR A 21 0.33 -5.42 -13.61
C THR A 21 0.06 -3.92 -13.72
N PRO A 22 0.12 -3.32 -14.93
CA PRO A 22 -0.22 -1.90 -15.13
C PRO A 22 -1.60 -1.56 -14.57
N GLY A 23 -1.72 -0.43 -13.87
CA GLY A 23 -2.97 -0.03 -13.21
C GLY A 23 -3.21 -0.70 -11.86
N LYS A 24 -2.31 -1.57 -11.37
CA LYS A 24 -2.45 -2.23 -10.06
C LYS A 24 -1.26 -1.97 -9.15
N GLY A 25 -1.50 -2.05 -7.85
CA GLY A 25 -0.46 -2.04 -6.82
C GLY A 25 -0.82 -2.86 -5.59
N ILE A 26 -0.13 -2.63 -4.49
CA ILE A 26 -0.26 -3.39 -3.26
C ILE A 26 -0.88 -2.52 -2.15
N LEU A 27 -1.87 -3.06 -1.45
CA LEU A 27 -2.29 -2.56 -0.14
C LEU A 27 -1.44 -3.20 0.96
N ALA A 28 -0.72 -2.40 1.73
CA ALA A 28 0.00 -2.86 2.92
C ALA A 28 -0.94 -2.77 4.15
N ALA A 29 -1.61 -3.87 4.48
CA ALA A 29 -2.53 -4.01 5.62
C ALA A 29 -1.94 -4.90 6.72
N ASP A 30 -0.62 -4.88 6.84
CA ASP A 30 0.22 -5.74 7.67
C ASP A 30 0.68 -5.07 8.96
N GLU A 31 -0.02 -4.02 9.41
CA GLU A 31 0.28 -3.39 10.67
C GLU A 31 0.16 -4.40 11.83
N SER A 32 1.24 -4.54 12.59
CA SER A 32 1.25 -5.30 13.85
C SER A 32 0.18 -4.79 14.82
N THR A 33 -0.19 -5.59 15.82
CA THR A 33 -1.16 -5.21 16.87
C THR A 33 -0.82 -3.88 17.54
N GLY A 34 0.46 -3.61 17.80
CA GLY A 34 0.90 -2.33 18.37
C GLY A 34 0.79 -1.17 17.38
N THR A 35 1.20 -1.39 16.13
CA THR A 35 1.16 -0.38 15.06
C THR A 35 -0.27 0.03 14.72
N ILE A 36 -1.18 -0.93 14.54
CA ILE A 36 -2.60 -0.67 14.26
C ILE A 36 -3.30 -0.06 15.48
N GLY A 37 -2.87 -0.40 16.69
CA GLY A 37 -3.37 0.22 17.92
C GLY A 37 -3.23 1.74 17.91
N LYS A 38 -2.04 2.25 17.55
CA LYS A 38 -1.82 3.71 17.41
C LYS A 38 -2.77 4.34 16.38
N ARG A 39 -3.06 3.63 15.28
CA ARG A 39 -3.99 4.10 14.24
C ARG A 39 -5.43 4.14 14.76
N LEU A 40 -5.90 3.07 15.41
CA LEU A 40 -7.24 3.03 16.01
C LEU A 40 -7.41 4.09 17.10
N SER A 41 -6.40 4.29 17.97
CA SER A 41 -6.45 5.34 18.98
C SER A 41 -6.59 6.74 18.38
N SER A 42 -6.02 7.01 17.20
CA SER A 42 -6.15 8.32 16.54
C SER A 42 -7.58 8.69 16.12
N ILE A 43 -8.48 7.70 16.06
CA ILE A 43 -9.91 7.87 15.78
C ILE A 43 -10.78 7.47 16.99
N ASN A 44 -10.20 7.40 18.18
CA ASN A 44 -10.86 7.00 19.44
C ASN A 44 -11.51 5.61 19.40
N VAL A 45 -10.91 4.67 18.66
CA VAL A 45 -11.34 3.26 18.60
C VAL A 45 -10.43 2.40 19.45
N GLU A 46 -11.02 1.50 20.25
CA GLU A 46 -10.28 0.55 21.07
C GLU A 46 -9.53 -0.47 20.22
N ASN A 47 -8.28 -0.79 20.59
CA ASN A 47 -7.49 -1.82 19.93
C ASN A 47 -7.81 -3.23 20.45
N ASN A 48 -8.96 -3.77 20.06
CA ASN A 48 -9.33 -5.17 20.26
C ASN A 48 -9.38 -5.93 18.93
N GLU A 49 -9.39 -7.26 18.97
CA GLU A 49 -9.37 -8.10 17.77
C GLU A 49 -10.58 -7.84 16.85
N SER A 50 -11.76 -7.65 17.43
CA SER A 50 -12.99 -7.38 16.67
C SER A 50 -12.87 -6.13 15.81
N ASN A 51 -12.33 -5.04 16.36
CA ASN A 51 -12.13 -3.77 15.66
C ASN A 51 -11.03 -3.88 14.59
N ARG A 52 -9.94 -4.61 14.87
CA ARG A 52 -8.90 -4.88 13.86
C ARG A 52 -9.50 -5.66 12.69
N ARG A 53 -10.21 -6.75 12.97
CA ARG A 53 -10.92 -7.57 11.98
C ARG A 53 -11.92 -6.75 11.17
N ALA A 54 -12.72 -5.90 11.82
CA ALA A 54 -13.71 -5.04 11.17
C ALA A 54 -13.05 -4.04 10.18
N LEU A 55 -11.93 -3.43 10.56
CA LEU A 55 -11.16 -2.58 9.66
C LEU A 55 -10.64 -3.36 8.44
N ARG A 56 -10.11 -4.58 8.64
CA ARG A 56 -9.63 -5.42 7.53
C ARG A 56 -10.77 -5.86 6.61
N GLU A 57 -11.89 -6.27 7.19
CA GLU A 57 -13.09 -6.63 6.45
C GLU A 57 -13.60 -5.46 5.62
N LEU A 58 -13.67 -4.24 6.19
CA LEU A 58 -14.05 -3.03 5.48
C LEU A 58 -13.20 -2.82 4.22
N LEU A 59 -11.87 -2.92 4.35
CA LEU A 59 -10.94 -2.75 3.24
C LEU A 59 -11.13 -3.84 2.17
N PHE A 60 -11.18 -5.11 2.56
CA PHE A 60 -11.18 -6.24 1.62
C PHE A 60 -12.54 -6.46 0.95
N THR A 61 -13.62 -5.99 1.57
CA THR A 61 -14.99 -6.09 1.02
C THR A 61 -15.44 -4.81 0.32
N THR A 62 -14.57 -3.81 0.16
CA THR A 62 -14.90 -2.57 -0.57
C THR A 62 -15.25 -2.89 -2.03
N PRO A 63 -16.49 -2.61 -2.47
CA PRO A 63 -16.90 -2.90 -3.85
C PRO A 63 -16.03 -2.15 -4.86
N GLY A 64 -15.47 -2.88 -5.82
CA GLY A 64 -14.66 -2.31 -6.88
C GLY A 64 -13.24 -1.85 -6.49
N ALA A 65 -12.80 -2.01 -5.24
CA ALA A 65 -11.43 -1.64 -4.86
C ALA A 65 -10.39 -2.68 -5.31
N LEU A 66 -10.71 -3.97 -5.14
CA LEU A 66 -9.77 -5.07 -5.40
C LEU A 66 -9.26 -5.12 -6.86
N GLN A 67 -10.00 -4.57 -7.83
CA GLN A 67 -9.54 -4.50 -9.22
C GLN A 67 -8.27 -3.67 -9.41
N TYR A 68 -8.02 -2.71 -8.52
CA TYR A 68 -6.84 -1.84 -8.52
C TYR A 68 -5.67 -2.41 -7.70
N LEU A 69 -5.87 -3.57 -7.09
CA LEU A 69 -4.88 -4.23 -6.25
C LEU A 69 -4.43 -5.52 -6.92
N SER A 70 -3.12 -5.74 -6.98
CA SER A 70 -2.50 -7.00 -7.40
C SER A 70 -2.11 -7.85 -6.20
N GLY A 71 -1.87 -7.22 -5.04
CA GLY A 71 -1.59 -7.91 -3.79
C GLY A 71 -2.03 -7.15 -2.55
N VAL A 72 -2.19 -7.87 -1.45
CA VAL A 72 -2.42 -7.29 -0.12
C VAL A 72 -1.46 -7.95 0.85
N ILE A 73 -0.63 -7.17 1.54
CA ILE A 73 0.25 -7.68 2.60
C ILE A 73 -0.57 -7.74 3.88
N LEU A 74 -0.57 -8.90 4.54
CA LEU A 74 -1.29 -9.17 5.78
C LEU A 74 -0.32 -9.33 6.94
N PHE A 75 -0.81 -9.00 8.14
CA PHE A 75 -0.18 -9.44 9.39
C PHE A 75 -0.65 -10.87 9.70
N GLU A 76 0.13 -11.63 10.47
CA GLU A 76 -0.15 -13.05 10.78
C GLU A 76 -1.56 -13.25 11.35
N GLU A 77 -2.00 -12.37 12.27
CA GLU A 77 -3.36 -12.39 12.82
C GLU A 77 -4.41 -12.34 11.69
N THR A 78 -4.26 -11.41 10.74
CA THR A 78 -5.22 -11.22 9.65
C THR A 78 -5.19 -12.35 8.61
N LEU A 79 -4.03 -13.00 8.41
CA LEU A 79 -3.90 -14.12 7.48
C LEU A 79 -4.84 -15.28 7.84
N PHE A 80 -5.08 -15.49 9.13
CA PHE A 80 -5.94 -16.56 9.65
C PHE A 80 -7.33 -16.08 10.09
N GLN A 81 -7.62 -14.78 9.99
CA GLN A 81 -8.92 -14.21 10.31
C GLN A 81 -9.97 -14.44 9.21
N LYS A 82 -11.22 -14.23 9.61
CA LYS A 82 -12.42 -14.39 8.79
C LYS A 82 -13.27 -13.12 8.81
N THR A 83 -14.05 -12.94 7.76
CA THR A 83 -15.18 -11.99 7.72
C THR A 83 -16.21 -12.33 8.81
N ALA A 84 -17.14 -11.42 9.07
CA ALA A 84 -18.21 -11.66 10.04
C ALA A 84 -19.10 -12.83 9.61
N ALA A 85 -19.20 -13.05 8.30
CA ALA A 85 -19.89 -14.18 7.67
C ALA A 85 -19.07 -15.49 7.68
N GLY A 86 -17.89 -15.52 8.30
CA GLY A 86 -17.08 -16.73 8.47
C GLY A 86 -16.17 -17.10 7.28
N LYS A 87 -16.06 -16.25 6.27
CA LYS A 87 -15.20 -16.49 5.10
C LYS A 87 -13.75 -16.05 5.39
N PRO A 88 -12.73 -16.89 5.14
CA PRO A 88 -11.34 -16.50 5.31
C PRO A 88 -10.96 -15.29 4.45
N PHE A 89 -10.21 -14.33 5.00
CA PHE A 89 -9.80 -13.15 4.23
C PHE A 89 -8.96 -13.51 3.00
N VAL A 90 -8.13 -14.54 3.09
CA VAL A 90 -7.35 -15.03 1.93
C VAL A 90 -8.23 -15.47 0.76
N ASP A 91 -9.43 -15.99 1.04
CA ASP A 91 -10.35 -16.43 0.00
C ASP A 91 -11.10 -15.24 -0.61
N VAL A 92 -11.48 -14.24 0.22
CA VAL A 92 -12.01 -12.96 -0.26
C VAL A 92 -11.02 -12.30 -1.24
N LEU A 93 -9.73 -12.26 -0.88
CA LEU A 93 -8.69 -11.68 -1.73
C LEU A 93 -8.49 -12.47 -3.03
N LYS A 94 -8.37 -13.80 -2.95
CA LYS A 94 -8.17 -14.65 -4.13
C LYS A 94 -9.34 -14.54 -5.12
N GLU A 95 -10.58 -14.51 -4.64
CA GLU A 95 -11.75 -14.33 -5.49
C GLU A 95 -11.81 -12.95 -6.15
N GLY A 96 -11.28 -11.92 -5.46
CA GLY A 96 -11.05 -10.60 -6.04
C GLY A 96 -9.86 -10.51 -7.00
N GLY A 97 -9.16 -11.63 -7.25
CA GLY A 97 -7.95 -11.66 -8.08
C GLY A 97 -6.74 -11.01 -7.40
N VAL A 98 -6.67 -10.98 -6.08
CA VAL A 98 -5.60 -10.33 -5.31
C VAL A 98 -4.75 -11.39 -4.63
N LEU A 99 -3.42 -11.30 -4.77
CA LEU A 99 -2.49 -12.22 -4.12
C LEU A 99 -2.33 -11.86 -2.63
N PRO A 100 -2.62 -12.77 -1.68
CA PRO A 100 -2.28 -12.55 -0.28
C PRO A 100 -0.77 -12.63 -0.07
N GLY A 101 -0.21 -11.61 0.56
CA GLY A 101 1.17 -11.56 1.05
C GLY A 101 1.20 -11.58 2.58
N ILE A 102 2.35 -11.87 3.16
CA ILE A 102 2.55 -11.98 4.61
C ILE A 102 3.80 -11.21 5.02
N LYS A 103 3.68 -10.38 6.06
CA LYS A 103 4.85 -9.77 6.72
C LYS A 103 5.59 -10.84 7.53
N VAL A 104 6.91 -10.95 7.33
CA VAL A 104 7.73 -12.01 7.94
C VAL A 104 8.91 -11.48 8.75
N ASP A 105 9.23 -10.20 8.68
CA ASP A 105 10.23 -9.60 9.57
C ASP A 105 9.68 -9.51 11.00
N LYS A 106 10.58 -9.41 11.97
CA LYS A 106 10.26 -9.32 13.41
C LYS A 106 10.50 -7.90 13.96
N GLY A 107 10.42 -6.89 13.09
CA GLY A 107 10.72 -5.51 13.40
C GLY A 107 12.20 -5.14 13.25
N THR A 108 12.47 -3.86 13.42
CA THR A 108 13.81 -3.27 13.36
C THR A 108 14.42 -3.06 14.74
N VAL A 109 15.75 -3.03 14.77
CA VAL A 109 16.54 -2.54 15.90
C VAL A 109 17.23 -1.24 15.47
N GLU A 110 17.37 -0.29 16.40
CA GLU A 110 18.05 0.98 16.10
C GLU A 110 19.54 0.75 15.86
N LEU A 111 20.07 1.41 14.82
CA LEU A 111 21.50 1.57 14.62
C LEU A 111 21.88 2.95 15.14
N ALA A 112 22.84 3.00 16.07
CA ALA A 112 23.27 4.25 16.68
C ALA A 112 23.85 5.24 15.65
N GLY A 113 23.50 6.53 15.79
CA GLY A 113 24.18 7.63 15.11
C GLY A 113 23.59 8.13 13.78
N THR A 114 22.30 7.94 13.50
CA THR A 114 21.66 8.39 12.24
C THR A 114 20.61 9.49 12.46
N ASN A 115 20.53 10.49 11.56
CA ASN A 115 19.58 11.62 11.60
C ASN A 115 18.76 11.77 10.30
N GLU A 116 17.64 12.50 10.38
CA GLU A 116 16.65 12.73 9.31
C GLU A 116 17.03 13.79 8.24
N SER A 117 16.30 13.80 7.11
CA SER A 117 16.52 14.66 5.93
C SER A 117 15.31 15.56 5.58
N LYS A 118 15.51 16.58 4.74
CA LYS A 118 14.52 17.62 4.36
C LYS A 118 13.66 17.22 3.13
N LYS A 119 12.46 17.82 2.99
CA LYS A 119 11.50 17.60 1.87
C LYS A 119 11.86 18.37 0.58
N VAL A 120 11.46 17.88 -0.60
CA VAL A 120 11.70 18.43 -1.96
C VAL A 120 10.49 18.23 -2.89
N SER A 121 10.47 18.82 -4.10
CA SER A 121 9.32 18.75 -5.03
C SER A 121 9.15 17.37 -5.73
N PRO A 122 7.94 17.02 -6.21
CA PRO A 122 7.67 15.75 -6.89
C PRO A 122 8.55 15.47 -8.12
N GLU A 123 8.88 16.50 -8.90
CA GLU A 123 9.72 16.37 -10.11
C GLU A 123 11.16 15.99 -9.72
N VAL A 124 11.68 16.61 -8.66
CA VAL A 124 12.98 16.26 -8.08
C VAL A 124 12.94 14.82 -7.53
N ILE A 125 11.88 14.44 -6.81
CA ILE A 125 11.72 13.07 -6.31
C ILE A 125 11.75 12.08 -7.47
N ALA A 126 10.98 12.34 -8.54
CA ALA A 126 10.90 11.46 -9.69
C ALA A 126 12.23 11.30 -10.41
N GLU A 127 12.92 12.40 -10.71
CA GLU A 127 14.21 12.40 -11.41
C GLU A 127 15.26 11.60 -10.64
N TYR A 128 15.45 11.89 -9.35
CA TYR A 128 16.46 11.23 -8.53
C TYR A 128 16.11 9.76 -8.27
N THR A 129 14.83 9.45 -8.05
CA THR A 129 14.38 8.07 -7.80
C THR A 129 14.58 7.20 -9.03
N VAL A 130 14.09 7.62 -10.21
CA VAL A 130 14.22 6.84 -11.44
C VAL A 130 15.69 6.70 -11.85
N ARG A 131 16.48 7.77 -11.72
CA ARG A 131 17.93 7.73 -11.98
C ARG A 131 18.64 6.73 -11.06
N ALA A 132 18.30 6.71 -9.77
CA ALA A 132 18.91 5.78 -8.82
C ALA A 132 18.61 4.32 -9.21
N LEU A 133 17.35 4.01 -9.54
CA LEU A 133 16.94 2.69 -10.02
C LEU A 133 17.67 2.31 -11.32
N GLN A 134 17.73 3.21 -12.30
CA GLN A 134 18.47 3.00 -13.56
C GLN A 134 19.95 2.66 -13.35
N ARG A 135 20.58 3.23 -12.32
CA ARG A 135 22.00 3.02 -12.02
C ARG A 135 22.30 1.72 -11.26
N THR A 136 21.28 1.08 -10.68
CA THR A 136 21.51 0.03 -9.67
C THR A 136 20.69 -1.24 -9.88
N MET A 137 19.49 -1.12 -10.45
CA MET A 137 18.57 -2.24 -10.54
C MET A 137 18.71 -2.94 -11.91
N PRO A 138 18.79 -4.27 -11.96
CA PRO A 138 18.77 -4.99 -13.23
C PRO A 138 17.37 -5.02 -13.87
N PRO A 139 17.25 -4.96 -15.22
CA PRO A 139 15.98 -5.10 -15.95
C PRO A 139 15.22 -6.42 -15.73
N ALA A 140 15.86 -7.43 -15.13
CA ALA A 140 15.23 -8.72 -14.85
C ALA A 140 14.23 -8.67 -13.68
N VAL A 141 14.32 -7.64 -12.83
CA VAL A 141 13.26 -7.36 -11.84
C VAL A 141 11.98 -7.00 -12.63
N PRO A 142 10.77 -7.45 -12.24
CA PRO A 142 9.57 -7.11 -13.00
C PRO A 142 8.92 -5.80 -12.57
N ALA A 143 9.00 -5.45 -11.27
CA ALA A 143 8.30 -4.31 -10.72
C ALA A 143 9.01 -3.70 -9.50
N VAL A 144 8.84 -2.40 -9.32
CA VAL A 144 9.15 -1.65 -8.10
C VAL A 144 7.85 -1.18 -7.49
N VAL A 145 7.59 -1.57 -6.25
CA VAL A 145 6.40 -1.16 -5.50
C VAL A 145 6.84 -0.24 -4.36
N PHE A 146 6.66 1.07 -4.54
CA PHE A 146 7.18 2.06 -3.60
C PHE A 146 6.42 2.04 -2.28
N LEU A 147 7.14 2.19 -1.17
CA LEU A 147 6.55 2.54 0.11
C LEU A 147 6.18 4.02 0.14
N SER A 148 5.09 4.36 0.83
CA SER A 148 4.68 5.78 0.96
C SER A 148 5.50 6.53 2.01
N GLY A 149 6.12 5.82 2.96
CA GLY A 149 6.81 6.46 4.06
C GLY A 149 5.86 7.33 4.89
N GLY A 150 6.31 8.51 5.28
CA GLY A 150 5.52 9.53 5.98
C GLY A 150 4.81 10.54 5.07
N GLN A 151 4.78 10.31 3.76
CA GLN A 151 4.10 11.17 2.79
C GLN A 151 2.59 11.23 3.10
N SER A 152 1.94 12.35 2.75
CA SER A 152 0.47 12.39 2.71
C SER A 152 -0.08 11.42 1.66
N GLU A 153 -1.38 11.14 1.71
CA GLU A 153 -2.00 10.30 0.69
C GLU A 153 -1.81 10.95 -0.70
N GLU A 154 -2.08 12.24 -0.82
CA GLU A 154 -1.94 12.95 -2.10
C GLU A 154 -0.48 13.06 -2.57
N GLU A 155 0.46 13.36 -1.66
CA GLU A 155 1.89 13.45 -1.97
C GLU A 155 2.42 12.12 -2.54
N ALA A 156 2.04 10.98 -1.95
CA ALA A 156 2.42 9.66 -2.43
C ALA A 156 1.91 9.39 -3.86
N THR A 157 0.68 9.79 -4.17
CA THR A 157 0.09 9.61 -5.51
C THR A 157 0.74 10.52 -6.55
N VAL A 158 0.93 11.80 -6.22
CA VAL A 158 1.54 12.78 -7.12
C VAL A 158 2.99 12.40 -7.44
N ASN A 159 3.76 11.95 -6.44
CA ASN A 159 5.12 11.47 -6.65
C ASN A 159 5.17 10.23 -7.54
N LEU A 160 4.28 9.25 -7.30
CA LEU A 160 4.18 8.06 -8.16
C LEU A 160 3.80 8.41 -9.60
N ASN A 161 2.85 9.32 -9.77
CA ASN A 161 2.42 9.79 -11.08
C ASN A 161 3.55 10.50 -11.83
N ALA A 162 4.32 11.36 -11.14
CA ALA A 162 5.47 12.04 -11.71
C ALA A 162 6.55 11.05 -12.18
N MET A 163 6.83 10.00 -11.41
CA MET A 163 7.75 8.93 -11.82
C MET A 163 7.31 8.21 -13.10
N ASN A 164 6.00 7.96 -13.26
CA ASN A 164 5.48 7.28 -14.44
C ASN A 164 5.37 8.20 -15.67
N LYS A 165 5.19 9.52 -15.46
CA LYS A 165 5.23 10.53 -16.54
C LYS A 165 6.64 10.83 -17.04
N LEU A 166 7.67 10.64 -16.21
CA LEU A 166 9.04 10.95 -16.57
C LEU A 166 9.48 10.19 -17.83
N GLU A 167 9.91 10.90 -18.87
CA GLU A 167 10.38 10.26 -20.09
C GLU A 167 11.69 9.49 -19.86
N GLY A 168 11.89 8.40 -20.61
CA GLY A 168 13.10 7.58 -20.56
C GLY A 168 12.88 6.13 -20.15
N LYS A 169 13.97 5.36 -20.20
CA LYS A 169 13.94 3.90 -20.02
C LYS A 169 13.57 3.52 -18.58
N LYS A 170 12.44 2.84 -18.44
CA LYS A 170 11.97 2.25 -17.19
C LYS A 170 11.58 0.80 -17.50
N PRO A 171 12.53 -0.14 -17.51
CA PRO A 171 12.26 -1.54 -17.91
C PRO A 171 11.48 -2.33 -16.83
N TRP A 172 10.98 -1.64 -15.80
CA TRP A 172 10.20 -2.18 -14.68
C TRP A 172 8.87 -1.47 -14.61
N SER A 173 7.84 -2.16 -14.13
CA SER A 173 6.62 -1.48 -13.66
C SER A 173 6.93 -0.64 -12.43
N LEU A 174 6.53 0.63 -12.40
CA LEU A 174 6.63 1.49 -11.22
C LEU A 174 5.24 1.65 -10.60
N SER A 175 5.04 1.02 -9.44
CA SER A 175 3.75 0.95 -8.76
C SER A 175 3.90 1.23 -7.25
N PHE A 176 2.86 0.98 -6.46
CA PHE A 176 2.77 1.29 -5.04
C PHE A 176 2.68 0.03 -4.17
N SER A 177 3.20 0.13 -2.95
CA SER A 177 2.89 -0.74 -1.82
C SER A 177 2.62 0.15 -0.60
N PHE A 178 1.38 0.62 -0.50
CA PHE A 178 1.02 1.70 0.42
C PHE A 178 0.17 1.20 1.59
N GLY A 179 0.56 1.59 2.80
CA GLY A 179 -0.25 1.40 4.01
C GLY A 179 -1.03 2.68 4.32
N ARG A 180 -0.40 3.61 5.05
CA ARG A 180 -1.00 4.89 5.44
C ARG A 180 -1.56 5.69 4.25
N ALA A 181 -0.84 5.76 3.13
CA ALA A 181 -1.26 6.54 1.95
C ALA A 181 -2.49 6.00 1.19
N LEU A 182 -2.97 4.80 1.56
CA LEU A 182 -4.21 4.21 1.06
C LEU A 182 -5.32 4.15 2.12
N GLN A 183 -4.99 4.32 3.40
CA GLN A 183 -5.88 3.98 4.49
C GLN A 183 -6.21 5.16 5.42
N GLN A 184 -5.54 6.31 5.32
CA GLN A 184 -5.73 7.39 6.29
C GLN A 184 -7.14 7.99 6.20
N SER A 185 -7.57 8.39 5.00
CA SER A 185 -8.91 8.96 4.79
C SER A 185 -10.00 7.93 5.14
N THR A 186 -9.78 6.67 4.79
CA THR A 186 -10.68 5.54 5.11
C THR A 186 -10.88 5.40 6.62
N LEU A 187 -9.77 5.41 7.37
CA LEU A 187 -9.79 5.25 8.82
C LEU A 187 -10.54 6.40 9.50
N LYS A 188 -10.27 7.64 9.08
CA LYS A 188 -11.00 8.83 9.57
C LYS A 188 -12.48 8.78 9.24
N ALA A 189 -12.81 8.41 8.00
CA ALA A 189 -14.20 8.30 7.56
C ALA A 189 -14.97 7.22 8.31
N TRP A 190 -14.32 6.09 8.62
CA TRP A 190 -14.94 4.99 9.37
C TRP A 190 -15.20 5.36 10.83
N ALA A 191 -14.20 5.91 11.52
CA ALA A 191 -14.29 6.28 12.94
C ALA A 191 -14.76 5.14 13.87
N GLY A 192 -14.60 3.87 13.47
CA GLY A 192 -15.06 2.70 14.22
C GLY A 192 -16.55 2.42 14.19
N LYS A 193 -17.31 3.11 13.32
CA LYS A 193 -18.77 3.08 13.30
C LYS A 193 -19.31 2.32 12.08
N GLU A 194 -20.25 1.41 12.30
CA GLU A 194 -20.81 0.59 11.22
C GLU A 194 -21.58 1.42 10.20
N GLU A 195 -22.31 2.45 10.66
CA GLU A 195 -23.05 3.38 9.79
C GLU A 195 -22.14 4.15 8.82
N ASN A 196 -20.84 4.24 9.12
CA ASN A 196 -19.85 4.92 8.30
C ASN A 196 -19.15 4.03 7.27
N ILE A 197 -19.42 2.71 7.28
CA ILE A 197 -18.76 1.76 6.35
C ILE A 197 -18.88 2.22 4.90
N PRO A 198 -20.06 2.60 4.35
CA PRO A 198 -20.16 3.03 2.96
C PRO A 198 -19.29 4.26 2.64
N LYS A 199 -19.23 5.23 3.56
CA LYS A 199 -18.42 6.45 3.40
C LYS A 199 -16.92 6.11 3.41
N ALA A 200 -16.49 5.23 4.31
CA ALA A 200 -15.11 4.79 4.41
C ALA A 200 -14.68 3.97 3.18
N GLN A 201 -15.53 3.05 2.71
CA GLN A 201 -15.31 2.27 1.50
C GLN A 201 -15.19 3.17 0.26
N ALA A 202 -16.02 4.22 0.15
CA ALA A 202 -15.90 5.20 -0.92
C ALA A 202 -14.55 5.96 -0.88
N ALA A 203 -14.10 6.37 0.30
CA ALA A 203 -12.78 7.00 0.48
C ALA A 203 -11.64 6.05 0.09
N PHE A 204 -11.72 4.77 0.51
CA PHE A 204 -10.74 3.76 0.14
C PHE A 204 -10.68 3.51 -1.37
N LEU A 205 -11.84 3.38 -2.01
CA LEU A 205 -11.95 3.20 -3.46
C LEU A 205 -11.36 4.38 -4.22
N ALA A 206 -11.63 5.61 -3.80
CA ALA A 206 -11.07 6.82 -4.40
C ALA A 206 -9.54 6.79 -4.39
N ARG A 207 -8.94 6.37 -3.26
CA ARG A 207 -7.48 6.24 -3.11
C ARG A 207 -6.92 5.08 -3.93
N CYS A 208 -7.62 3.94 -4.04
CA CYS A 208 -7.23 2.84 -4.92
C CYS A 208 -7.19 3.28 -6.39
N LYS A 209 -8.22 4.00 -6.83
CA LYS A 209 -8.32 4.53 -8.20
C LYS A 209 -7.25 5.57 -8.50
N ALA A 210 -7.04 6.54 -7.60
CA ALA A 210 -6.03 7.57 -7.75
C ALA A 210 -4.61 6.98 -7.92
N ASN A 211 -4.27 5.98 -7.09
CA ASN A 211 -2.97 5.32 -7.20
C ASN A 211 -2.86 4.41 -8.43
N SER A 212 -3.95 3.77 -8.85
CA SER A 212 -4.02 3.05 -10.12
C SER A 212 -3.70 3.96 -11.32
N GLU A 213 -4.34 5.12 -11.40
CA GLU A 213 -4.07 6.14 -12.44
C GLU A 213 -2.62 6.66 -12.36
N ALA A 214 -2.08 6.82 -11.15
CA ALA A 214 -0.69 7.22 -10.96
C ALA A 214 0.32 6.20 -11.49
N THR A 215 0.01 4.89 -11.43
CA THR A 215 0.86 3.86 -12.08
C THR A 215 0.91 4.00 -13.60
N LEU A 216 -0.10 4.63 -14.19
CA LEU A 216 -0.22 4.85 -15.63
C LEU A 216 0.27 6.25 -16.05
N GLY A 217 0.67 7.08 -15.09
CA GLY A 217 1.03 8.48 -15.35
C GLY A 217 -0.16 9.34 -15.79
N THR A 218 -1.39 8.91 -15.51
CA THR A 218 -2.61 9.60 -15.97
C THR A 218 -3.36 10.32 -14.85
N TYR A 219 -2.86 10.27 -13.62
CA TYR A 219 -3.50 10.97 -12.50
C TYR A 219 -3.40 12.49 -12.69
N GLN A 220 -4.54 13.18 -12.56
CA GLN A 220 -4.69 14.62 -12.79
C GLN A 220 -4.94 15.43 -11.51
N GLY A 221 -4.93 14.77 -10.35
CA GLY A 221 -5.30 15.39 -9.07
C GLY A 221 -6.76 15.12 -8.70
N SER A 222 -7.03 15.05 -7.40
CA SER A 222 -8.38 14.89 -6.86
C SER A 222 -9.03 16.28 -6.77
N GLY A 223 -10.04 16.57 -7.59
CA GLY A 223 -10.73 17.87 -7.55
C GLY A 223 -11.30 18.22 -6.16
N THR A 224 -11.77 17.22 -5.41
CA THR A 224 -12.13 17.35 -3.98
C THR A 224 -11.44 16.23 -3.21
N LEU A 225 -10.44 16.58 -2.40
CA LEU A 225 -9.73 15.64 -1.53
C LEU A 225 -10.61 15.23 -0.35
N SER A 226 -10.61 13.95 0.01
CA SER A 226 -11.23 13.48 1.24
C SER A 226 -10.50 14.04 2.47
N GLU A 227 -11.22 14.15 3.59
CA GLU A 227 -10.66 14.62 4.85
C GLU A 227 -9.44 13.78 5.27
N GLY A 228 -8.30 14.44 5.46
CA GLY A 228 -7.02 13.81 5.82
C GLY A 228 -6.11 13.42 4.65
N ALA A 229 -6.54 13.53 3.39
CA ALA A 229 -5.72 13.11 2.25
C ALA A 229 -4.44 13.95 2.04
N SER A 230 -4.46 15.23 2.44
CA SER A 230 -3.32 16.14 2.35
C SER A 230 -2.45 16.18 3.62
N GLU A 231 -2.86 15.52 4.70
CA GLU A 231 -2.16 15.56 5.97
C GLU A 231 -0.87 14.73 5.94
N SER A 232 0.19 15.28 6.52
CA SER A 232 1.45 14.55 6.70
C SER A 232 1.22 13.30 7.56
N LEU A 233 1.62 12.13 7.07
CA LEU A 233 1.44 10.86 7.76
C LEU A 233 2.67 10.47 8.60
N HIS A 234 3.71 11.29 8.61
CA HIS A 234 4.91 11.07 9.42
C HIS A 234 4.56 10.94 10.91
N VAL A 235 5.07 9.87 11.53
CA VAL A 235 4.96 9.62 12.97
C VAL A 235 6.37 9.30 13.47
N LYS A 236 6.84 10.05 14.46
CA LYS A 236 8.14 9.82 15.08
C LYS A 236 8.18 8.39 15.66
N ASP A 237 9.28 7.68 15.43
CA ASP A 237 9.51 6.30 15.91
C ASP A 237 8.47 5.27 15.38
N TYR A 238 7.93 5.48 14.18
CA TYR A 238 7.05 4.53 13.52
C TYR A 238 7.84 3.30 13.03
N LYS A 239 7.46 2.12 13.50
CA LYS A 239 8.04 0.84 13.09
C LYS A 239 7.17 0.23 11.99
N TYR A 240 7.76 0.03 10.81
CA TYR A 240 7.12 -0.64 9.68
C TYR A 240 7.00 -2.13 9.93
#